data_AF-A0A369JDZ8-F1
#
_entry.id   AF-A0A369JDZ8-F1
#
_cell.length_a   1.000
_cell.length_b   1.000
_cell.length_c   1.000
_cell.angle_alpha   90.00
_cell.angle_beta   90.00
_cell.angle_gamma   90.00
#
_symmetry.space_group_name_H-M   'P 1'
#
loop_
_entity.id
_entity.type
_entity.pdbx_description
1 polymer ?
#
loop_
_entity_poly.entity_id
_entity_poly.type
_entity_poly.pdbx_seq_one_letter_code
_entity_poly.pdbx_strand_id
1 'polypeptide(L)'
;MRGLNSLPIDDDIVDRILSFLPSYSSLGATILSSKSFYNIFKLHPNSILRAVSYNVTGPALPQSLRVLRYTPPVEHAFSQPDPLKTPPPPSWTETDPVSPITTQEARDLKKNAAVVNALEDLFSSRYKDRTSQTSKLDSMESWQFRRAMYRLILFSKAFPVEEIEDIDFDNDVDDEEIEHTRLKRKQLLSEFGNYDLLAIHSAAEFLMEIAQWAAIAENAGAAFVGMEEIAVCKGPEVVLNAYRTRSTFDLREYLDLEELLPLFEHYISHPLGKLWQERKMKPPPNDASHWKSILKDVHDKDACHRCGTVQGFNLWTEACWEYLAGVPSTRIGNLSSLLKGRIAQNLVDGPLLREMLSSSSFTYTKMLQEIHEIRTPPYDTWDKQDWLCEACITNILRSHLHLWLLERKRQNGQQIPEDCWYGYNCNTQVHKMHHVMRVNHLCEPTR
;
A
#
# COMPACT_ATOMS: atom_id res chain seq x y z
N MET A 1 -1.07 -0.58 -58.52
CA MET A 1 -0.38 0.54 -57.84
C MET A 1 -0.75 0.50 -56.37
N ARG A 2 0.16 0.08 -55.48
CA ARG A 2 -0.03 0.20 -54.03
C ARG A 2 -0.01 1.69 -53.70
N GLY A 3 -1.10 2.22 -53.16
CA GLY A 3 -1.19 3.64 -52.80
C GLY A 3 -0.09 3.99 -51.79
N LEU A 4 0.48 5.18 -51.91
CA LEU A 4 1.59 5.74 -51.11
C LEU A 4 1.41 5.74 -49.58
N ASN A 5 0.32 5.18 -49.06
CA ASN A 5 -0.01 5.08 -47.63
C ASN A 5 -0.15 3.64 -47.11
N SER A 6 0.15 2.61 -47.92
CA SER A 6 0.16 1.21 -47.44
C SER A 6 1.53 0.83 -46.92
N LEU A 7 1.61 0.43 -45.64
CA LEU A 7 2.80 -0.24 -45.10
C LEU A 7 3.13 -1.48 -45.97
N PRO A 8 4.42 -1.77 -46.25
CA PRO A 8 4.82 -2.91 -47.06
C PRO A 8 4.83 -4.22 -46.26
N ILE A 9 3.94 -4.36 -45.28
CA ILE A 9 3.80 -5.55 -44.41
C ILE A 9 2.37 -6.06 -44.47
N ASP A 10 2.22 -7.37 -44.25
CA ASP A 10 0.93 -8.06 -44.27
C ASP A 10 0.02 -7.58 -43.13
N ASP A 11 -1.29 -7.66 -43.34
CA ASP A 11 -2.32 -7.24 -42.39
C ASP A 11 -2.22 -8.05 -41.09
N ASP A 12 -1.88 -9.34 -41.18
CA ASP A 12 -1.64 -10.23 -40.04
C ASP A 12 -0.45 -9.77 -39.17
N ILE A 13 0.60 -9.21 -39.79
CA ILE A 13 1.76 -8.66 -39.08
C ILE A 13 1.34 -7.38 -38.35
N VAL A 14 0.52 -6.54 -38.99
CA VAL A 14 -0.02 -5.32 -38.38
C VAL A 14 -0.92 -5.64 -37.18
N ASP A 15 -1.83 -6.61 -37.31
CA ASP A 15 -2.69 -7.08 -36.21
C ASP A 15 -1.85 -7.60 -35.03
N ARG A 16 -0.80 -8.38 -35.34
CA ARG A 16 0.16 -8.86 -34.33
C ARG A 16 0.88 -7.71 -33.64
N ILE A 17 1.37 -6.71 -34.38
CA ILE A 17 2.02 -5.52 -33.79
C ILE A 17 1.06 -4.80 -32.84
N LEU A 18 -0.18 -4.55 -33.27
CA LEU A 18 -1.19 -3.85 -32.45
C LEU A 18 -1.54 -4.64 -31.18
N SER A 19 -1.60 -5.97 -31.28
CA SER A 19 -1.89 -6.87 -30.15
C SER A 19 -0.76 -6.94 -29.11
N PHE A 20 0.47 -6.55 -29.46
CA PHE A 20 1.63 -6.54 -28.55
C PHE A 20 1.88 -5.17 -27.91
N LEU A 21 1.05 -4.17 -28.19
CA LEU A 21 1.21 -2.86 -27.60
C LEU A 21 0.97 -2.92 -26.08
N PRO A 22 1.83 -2.28 -25.27
CA PRO A 22 1.82 -2.46 -23.82
C PRO A 22 0.69 -1.69 -23.11
N SER A 23 0.04 -0.75 -23.80
CA SER A 23 -0.99 0.10 -23.20
C SER A 23 -1.97 0.66 -24.22
N TYR A 24 -3.14 1.09 -23.75
CA TYR A 24 -4.11 1.82 -24.58
C TYR A 24 -3.56 3.14 -25.13
N SER A 25 -2.65 3.80 -24.39
CA SER A 25 -2.00 5.02 -24.87
C SER A 25 -1.08 4.72 -26.05
N SER A 26 -0.33 3.62 -26.00
CA SER A 26 0.50 3.13 -27.11
C SER A 26 -0.36 2.72 -28.30
N LEU A 27 -1.50 2.04 -28.06
CA LEU A 27 -2.48 1.71 -29.10
C LEU A 27 -3.02 2.96 -29.79
N GLY A 28 -3.51 3.93 -29.02
CA GLY A 28 -4.01 5.20 -29.54
C GLY A 28 -2.98 5.94 -30.39
N ALA A 29 -1.75 6.08 -29.90
CA ALA A 29 -0.67 6.72 -30.65
C ALA A 29 -0.36 5.97 -31.97
N THR A 30 -0.34 4.63 -31.93
CA THR A 30 0.00 3.80 -33.10
C THR A 30 -1.09 3.90 -34.17
N ILE A 31 -2.38 3.77 -33.82
CA ILE A 31 -3.47 3.84 -34.80
C ILE A 31 -3.64 5.27 -35.37
N LEU A 32 -3.26 6.30 -34.63
CA LEU A 32 -3.28 7.69 -35.12
C LEU A 32 -2.09 8.03 -36.02
N SER A 33 -1.03 7.22 -36.00
CA SER A 33 0.18 7.47 -36.80
C SER A 33 0.07 7.07 -38.27
N SER A 34 -0.81 6.11 -38.62
CA SER A 34 -0.96 5.62 -40.00
C SER A 34 -2.35 5.07 -40.28
N LYS A 35 -2.86 5.34 -41.48
CA LYS A 35 -4.12 4.78 -41.98
C LYS A 35 -4.09 3.25 -42.07
N SER A 36 -2.92 2.64 -42.35
CA SER A 36 -2.79 1.18 -42.34
C SER A 36 -3.08 0.59 -40.96
N PHE A 37 -2.44 1.10 -39.91
CA PHE A 37 -2.71 0.65 -38.53
C PHE A 37 -4.18 0.87 -38.14
N TYR A 38 -4.73 2.04 -38.45
CA TYR A 38 -6.14 2.34 -38.17
C TYR A 38 -7.11 1.39 -38.88
N ASN A 39 -6.85 1.06 -40.15
CA ASN A 39 -7.72 0.16 -40.91
C ASN A 39 -7.73 -1.25 -40.31
N ILE A 40 -6.57 -1.79 -39.90
CA ILE A 40 -6.51 -3.10 -39.25
C ILE A 40 -7.19 -3.08 -37.89
N PHE A 41 -6.97 -2.03 -37.09
CA PHE A 41 -7.71 -1.84 -35.84
C PHE A 41 -9.21 -1.81 -36.05
N LYS A 42 -9.70 -1.13 -37.10
CA LYS A 42 -11.12 -1.07 -37.43
C LYS A 42 -11.70 -2.43 -37.84
N LEU A 43 -10.90 -3.30 -38.46
CA LEU A 43 -11.30 -4.66 -38.85
C LEU A 43 -11.33 -5.62 -37.65
N HIS A 44 -10.38 -5.49 -36.71
CA HIS A 44 -10.21 -6.41 -35.58
C HIS A 44 -10.23 -5.74 -34.18
N PRO A 45 -11.16 -4.81 -33.89
CA PRO A 45 -11.07 -3.98 -32.69
C PRO A 45 -11.14 -4.81 -31.41
N ASN A 46 -12.01 -5.83 -31.38
CA ASN A 46 -12.23 -6.65 -30.20
C ASN A 46 -11.02 -7.53 -29.85
N SER A 47 -10.36 -8.11 -30.86
CA SER A 47 -9.17 -8.95 -30.66
C SER A 47 -8.01 -8.11 -30.13
N ILE A 48 -7.74 -6.98 -30.79
CA ILE A 48 -6.67 -6.06 -30.44
C ILE A 48 -6.92 -5.45 -29.05
N LEU A 49 -8.12 -4.96 -28.76
CA LEU A 49 -8.44 -4.40 -27.45
C LEU A 49 -8.28 -5.46 -26.35
N ARG A 50 -8.78 -6.69 -26.55
CA ARG A 50 -8.60 -7.79 -25.59
C ARG A 50 -7.13 -8.10 -25.35
N ALA A 51 -6.30 -8.13 -26.40
CA ALA A 51 -4.86 -8.37 -26.27
C ALA A 51 -4.16 -7.23 -25.50
N VAL A 52 -4.47 -5.97 -25.82
CA VAL A 52 -3.93 -4.81 -25.09
C VAL A 52 -4.42 -4.78 -23.65
N SER A 53 -5.68 -5.11 -23.38
CA SER A 53 -6.20 -5.26 -22.01
C SER A 53 -5.44 -6.33 -21.23
N TYR A 54 -5.15 -7.48 -21.87
CA TYR A 54 -4.33 -8.54 -21.28
C TYR A 54 -2.91 -8.07 -21.00
N ASN A 55 -2.29 -7.27 -21.88
CA ASN A 55 -0.96 -6.70 -21.63
C ASN A 55 -0.95 -5.72 -20.44
N VAL A 56 -2.07 -5.02 -20.20
CA VAL A 56 -2.21 -4.06 -19.08
C VAL A 56 -2.46 -4.75 -17.74
N THR A 57 -3.40 -5.71 -17.70
CA THR A 57 -3.81 -6.36 -16.45
C THR A 57 -3.05 -7.66 -16.17
N GLY A 58 -2.42 -8.23 -17.19
CA GLY A 58 -1.86 -9.57 -17.16
C GLY A 58 -2.94 -10.67 -17.22
N PRO A 59 -2.59 -11.91 -16.83
CA PRO A 59 -3.49 -13.06 -16.85
C PRO A 59 -4.73 -12.95 -15.93
N ALA A 60 -4.77 -11.93 -15.06
CA ALA A 60 -5.93 -11.65 -14.20
C ALA A 60 -7.02 -10.78 -14.89
N LEU A 61 -6.96 -10.61 -16.22
CA LEU A 61 -7.97 -9.87 -16.99
C LEU A 61 -9.43 -10.29 -16.69
N PRO A 62 -9.78 -11.59 -16.58
CA PRO A 62 -11.14 -11.98 -16.25
C PRO A 62 -11.60 -11.42 -14.91
N GLN A 63 -10.75 -11.46 -13.87
CA GLN A 63 -11.08 -10.91 -12.56
C GLN A 63 -11.24 -9.40 -12.60
N SER A 64 -10.35 -8.71 -13.32
CA SER A 64 -10.45 -7.27 -13.49
C SER A 64 -11.73 -6.87 -14.24
N LEU A 65 -12.16 -7.62 -15.25
CA LEU A 65 -13.43 -7.38 -15.94
C LEU A 65 -14.63 -7.68 -15.03
N ARG A 66 -14.53 -8.69 -14.15
CA ARG A 66 -15.58 -8.98 -13.16
C ARG A 66 -15.86 -7.78 -12.28
N VAL A 67 -14.83 -7.10 -11.80
CA VAL A 67 -14.96 -5.87 -11.00
C VAL A 67 -15.76 -4.81 -11.75
N LEU A 68 -15.44 -4.58 -13.03
CA LEU A 68 -16.08 -3.53 -13.82
C LEU A 68 -17.52 -3.86 -14.19
N ARG A 69 -17.78 -5.13 -14.49
CA ARG A 69 -19.09 -5.66 -14.90
C ARG A 69 -19.97 -6.07 -13.74
N TYR A 70 -19.46 -5.99 -12.51
CA TYR A 70 -20.25 -6.22 -11.32
C TYR A 70 -21.30 -5.11 -11.19
N THR A 71 -22.54 -5.55 -11.20
CA THR A 71 -23.72 -4.74 -10.92
C THR A 71 -24.28 -5.23 -9.58
N PRO A 72 -24.34 -4.38 -8.55
CA PRO A 72 -24.93 -4.78 -7.27
C PRO A 72 -26.39 -5.19 -7.48
N PRO A 73 -26.91 -6.16 -6.71
CA PRO A 73 -28.33 -6.46 -6.69
C PRO A 73 -29.12 -5.19 -6.37
N VAL A 74 -30.10 -4.85 -7.21
CA VAL A 74 -30.97 -3.68 -7.01
C VAL A 74 -31.98 -4.01 -5.90
N GLU A 75 -31.53 -4.07 -4.64
CA GLU A 75 -32.42 -4.31 -3.50
C GLU A 75 -33.09 -3.01 -3.00
N HIS A 76 -32.54 -1.83 -3.33
CA HIS A 76 -33.03 -0.53 -2.81
C HIS A 76 -33.70 0.39 -3.84
N ALA A 77 -34.04 -0.08 -5.03
CA ALA A 77 -34.99 0.68 -5.85
C ALA A 77 -36.38 0.55 -5.19
N PHE A 78 -36.77 1.56 -4.40
CA PHE A 78 -38.09 1.74 -3.76
C PHE A 78 -39.31 1.68 -4.70
N SER A 79 -39.13 1.20 -5.92
CA SER A 79 -40.14 1.03 -6.94
C SER A 79 -39.65 -0.05 -7.90
N GLN A 80 -40.06 -1.32 -7.72
CA GLN A 80 -40.29 -2.38 -8.73
C GLN A 80 -40.14 -3.80 -8.13
N PRO A 81 -40.57 -4.87 -8.85
CA PRO A 81 -41.72 -5.69 -8.50
C PRO A 81 -41.31 -6.95 -7.72
N ASP A 82 -42.30 -7.60 -7.11
CA ASP A 82 -42.26 -8.95 -6.54
C ASP A 82 -41.01 -9.80 -6.94
N PRO A 83 -40.06 -10.05 -6.01
CA PRO A 83 -38.81 -10.77 -6.27
C PRO A 83 -39.00 -12.21 -6.78
N LEU A 84 -40.23 -12.72 -6.81
CA LEU A 84 -40.60 -13.99 -7.44
C LEU A 84 -40.73 -13.93 -8.97
N LYS A 85 -40.74 -12.75 -9.61
CA LYS A 85 -41.12 -12.62 -11.04
C LYS A 85 -39.98 -12.28 -12.01
N THR A 86 -38.85 -11.78 -11.54
CA THR A 86 -37.69 -11.49 -12.40
C THR A 86 -36.42 -11.96 -11.70
N PRO A 87 -35.78 -13.05 -12.16
CA PRO A 87 -34.47 -13.41 -11.65
C PRO A 87 -33.52 -12.22 -11.87
N PRO A 88 -32.64 -11.90 -10.91
CA PRO A 88 -31.65 -10.85 -11.10
C PRO A 88 -30.86 -11.17 -12.38
N PRO A 89 -30.50 -10.16 -13.19
CA PRO A 89 -29.70 -10.40 -14.37
C PRO A 89 -28.44 -11.18 -13.97
N PRO A 90 -28.08 -12.25 -14.71
CA PRO A 90 -26.94 -13.07 -14.35
C PRO A 90 -25.70 -12.19 -14.25
N SER A 91 -25.08 -12.20 -13.06
CA SER A 91 -23.84 -11.46 -12.84
C SER A 91 -22.73 -12.13 -13.66
N TRP A 92 -21.96 -11.32 -14.38
CA TRP A 92 -20.85 -11.82 -15.20
C TRP A 92 -19.81 -12.50 -14.28
N THR A 93 -19.39 -13.70 -14.65
CA THR A 93 -18.46 -14.56 -13.91
C THR A 93 -17.09 -14.62 -14.58
N GLU A 94 -16.06 -15.02 -13.84
CA GLU A 94 -14.68 -15.16 -14.36
C GLU A 94 -14.56 -16.21 -15.49
N THR A 95 -15.56 -17.08 -15.65
CA THR A 95 -15.62 -18.12 -16.68
C THR A 95 -16.39 -17.71 -17.93
N ASP A 96 -17.11 -16.58 -17.89
CA ASP A 96 -17.91 -16.13 -19.02
C ASP A 96 -17.03 -15.68 -20.18
N PRO A 97 -17.49 -15.86 -21.44
CA PRO A 97 -16.80 -15.31 -22.59
C PRO A 97 -16.57 -13.81 -22.41
N VAL A 98 -15.35 -13.37 -22.70
CA VAL A 98 -15.00 -11.95 -22.69
C VAL A 98 -15.75 -11.27 -23.83
N SER A 99 -16.92 -10.71 -23.53
CA SER A 99 -17.64 -9.80 -24.43
C SER A 99 -16.78 -8.56 -24.74
N PRO A 100 -17.04 -7.86 -25.86
CA PRO A 100 -16.24 -6.71 -26.28
C PRO A 100 -15.97 -5.70 -25.17
N ILE A 101 -14.71 -5.29 -25.03
CA ILE A 101 -14.27 -4.34 -24.02
C ILE A 101 -14.61 -2.93 -24.51
N THR A 102 -15.43 -2.22 -23.74
CA THR A 102 -15.83 -0.84 -24.05
C THR A 102 -14.68 0.14 -23.78
N THR A 103 -14.77 1.34 -24.34
CA THR A 103 -13.78 2.40 -24.06
C THR A 103 -13.75 2.80 -22.59
N GLN A 104 -14.89 2.77 -21.91
CA GLN A 104 -14.97 3.07 -20.47
C GLN A 104 -14.29 1.95 -19.67
N GLU A 105 -14.60 0.69 -19.97
CA GLU A 105 -13.92 -0.45 -19.34
C GLU A 105 -12.41 -0.38 -19.56
N ALA A 106 -11.94 -0.04 -20.77
CA ALA A 106 -10.51 0.12 -21.03
C ALA A 106 -9.83 1.16 -20.12
N ARG A 107 -10.50 2.30 -19.84
CA ARG A 107 -10.00 3.33 -18.92
C ARG A 107 -9.95 2.81 -17.49
N ASP A 108 -11.01 2.15 -17.04
CA ASP A 108 -11.12 1.67 -15.66
C ASP A 108 -10.18 0.47 -15.42
N LEU A 109 -9.96 -0.39 -16.43
CA LEU A 109 -8.93 -1.43 -16.41
C LEU A 109 -7.53 -0.82 -16.20
N LYS A 110 -7.21 0.27 -16.92
CA LYS A 110 -5.93 0.97 -16.75
C LYS A 110 -5.79 1.53 -15.34
N LYS A 111 -6.86 2.12 -14.78
CA LYS A 111 -6.89 2.66 -13.42
C LYS A 111 -6.63 1.55 -12.39
N ASN A 112 -7.42 0.48 -12.42
CA ASN A 112 -7.29 -0.62 -11.46
C ASN A 112 -5.95 -1.35 -11.60
N ALA A 113 -5.46 -1.56 -12.83
CA ALA A 113 -4.14 -2.15 -13.05
C ALA A 113 -3.01 -1.29 -12.45
N ALA A 114 -3.11 0.04 -12.50
CA ALA A 114 -2.11 0.91 -11.88
C ALA A 114 -2.08 0.77 -10.35
N VAL A 115 -3.25 0.63 -9.72
CA VAL A 115 -3.36 0.37 -8.27
C VAL A 115 -2.75 -0.99 -7.92
N VAL A 116 -3.18 -2.05 -8.61
CA VAL A 116 -2.70 -3.42 -8.35
C VAL A 116 -1.20 -3.55 -8.61
N ASN A 117 -0.67 -2.95 -9.67
CA ASN A 117 0.77 -2.94 -9.96
C ASN A 117 1.56 -2.27 -8.81
N ALA A 118 1.12 -1.11 -8.32
CA ALA A 118 1.81 -0.42 -7.25
C ALA A 118 1.76 -1.22 -5.93
N LEU A 119 0.64 -1.87 -5.62
CA LEU A 119 0.54 -2.76 -4.47
C LEU A 119 1.38 -4.02 -4.63
N GLU A 120 1.52 -4.55 -5.84
CA GLU A 120 2.41 -5.67 -6.13
C GLU A 120 3.88 -5.29 -5.94
N ASP A 121 4.27 -4.09 -6.37
CA ASP A 121 5.61 -3.54 -6.15
C ASP A 121 5.90 -3.46 -4.64
N LEU A 122 4.96 -2.95 -3.83
CA LEU A 122 5.08 -2.89 -2.38
C LEU A 122 5.14 -4.29 -1.73
N PHE A 123 4.26 -5.20 -2.15
CA PHE A 123 4.22 -6.58 -1.65
C PHE A 123 5.53 -7.31 -1.94
N SER A 124 5.99 -7.23 -3.20
CA SER A 124 7.26 -7.82 -3.62
C SER A 124 8.43 -7.19 -2.88
N SER A 125 8.46 -5.86 -2.77
CA SER A 125 9.50 -5.14 -2.02
C SER A 125 9.51 -5.52 -0.55
N ARG A 126 8.40 -6.04 0.00
CA ARG A 126 8.31 -6.39 1.41
C ARG A 126 8.67 -7.85 1.68
N TYR A 127 8.11 -8.78 0.91
CA TYR A 127 8.15 -10.21 1.23
C TYR A 127 8.91 -11.07 0.22
N LYS A 128 9.23 -10.55 -0.98
CA LYS A 128 9.95 -11.29 -2.03
C LYS A 128 11.40 -10.84 -2.18
N ASP A 129 11.59 -9.58 -2.53
CA ASP A 129 12.91 -8.96 -2.75
C ASP A 129 12.90 -7.54 -2.22
N ARG A 130 13.46 -7.37 -1.02
CA ARG A 130 13.55 -6.09 -0.32
C ARG A 130 14.62 -5.15 -0.86
N THR A 131 15.38 -5.56 -1.88
CA THR A 131 16.38 -4.70 -2.54
C THR A 131 15.81 -3.99 -3.77
N SER A 132 14.59 -4.34 -4.19
CA SER A 132 13.95 -3.81 -5.40
C SER A 132 12.67 -3.04 -5.06
N GLN A 133 12.50 -1.88 -5.68
CA GLN A 133 11.26 -1.07 -5.60
C GLN A 133 10.19 -1.50 -6.61
N THR A 134 10.54 -2.38 -7.55
CA THR A 134 9.61 -2.96 -8.53
C THR A 134 9.41 -4.44 -8.25
N SER A 135 8.26 -4.99 -8.64
CA SER A 135 7.93 -6.39 -8.46
C SER A 135 9.00 -7.33 -9.03
N LYS A 136 9.34 -8.33 -8.22
CA LYS A 136 10.18 -9.50 -8.52
C LYS A 136 9.42 -10.80 -8.32
N LEU A 137 8.09 -10.71 -8.22
CA LEU A 137 7.24 -11.89 -8.27
C LEU A 137 7.43 -12.57 -9.62
N ASP A 138 7.50 -13.90 -9.62
CA ASP A 138 7.45 -14.63 -10.87
C ASP A 138 6.05 -14.54 -11.52
N SER A 139 5.90 -15.04 -12.74
CA SER A 139 4.62 -14.94 -13.47
C SER A 139 3.43 -15.59 -12.74
N MET A 140 3.68 -16.65 -11.97
CA MET A 140 2.66 -17.38 -11.23
C MET A 140 2.31 -16.66 -9.93
N GLU A 141 3.32 -16.19 -9.18
CA GLU A 141 3.14 -15.38 -7.96
C GLU A 141 2.40 -14.06 -8.28
N SER A 142 2.83 -13.36 -9.34
CA SER A 142 2.19 -12.12 -9.81
C SER A 142 0.74 -12.35 -10.23
N TRP A 143 0.47 -13.43 -10.97
CA TRP A 143 -0.91 -13.81 -11.33
C TRP A 143 -1.77 -14.07 -10.09
N GLN A 144 -1.28 -14.83 -9.11
CA GLN A 144 -2.02 -15.13 -7.89
C GLN A 144 -2.30 -13.87 -7.07
N PHE A 145 -1.29 -13.02 -6.87
CA PHE A 145 -1.43 -11.74 -6.18
C PHE A 145 -2.47 -10.83 -6.86
N ARG A 146 -2.33 -10.60 -8.17
CA ARG A 146 -3.26 -9.76 -8.95
C ARG A 146 -4.69 -10.30 -8.89
N ARG A 147 -4.85 -11.61 -9.04
CA ARG A 147 -6.15 -12.29 -9.00
C ARG A 147 -6.82 -12.09 -7.64
N ALA A 148 -6.09 -12.24 -6.54
CA ALA A 148 -6.58 -11.98 -5.19
C ALA A 148 -6.94 -10.49 -5.00
N MET A 149 -6.09 -9.56 -5.46
CA MET A 149 -6.35 -8.12 -5.38
C MET A 149 -7.61 -7.70 -6.13
N TYR A 150 -7.80 -8.14 -7.38
CA TYR A 150 -9.04 -7.82 -8.12
C TYR A 150 -10.29 -8.38 -7.44
N ARG A 151 -10.19 -9.52 -6.75
CA ARG A 151 -11.32 -10.06 -5.97
C ARG A 151 -11.57 -9.28 -4.68
N LEU A 152 -10.55 -8.70 -4.07
CA LEU A 152 -10.73 -7.74 -2.97
C LEU A 152 -11.35 -6.42 -3.46
N ILE A 153 -10.99 -5.93 -4.65
CA ILE A 153 -11.69 -4.78 -5.27
C ILE A 153 -13.16 -5.13 -5.53
N LEU A 154 -13.44 -6.35 -6.02
CA LEU A 154 -14.82 -6.81 -6.19
C LEU A 154 -15.56 -6.87 -4.86
N PHE A 155 -14.91 -7.40 -3.81
CA PHE A 155 -15.48 -7.53 -2.48
C PHE A 155 -15.83 -6.16 -1.88
N SER A 156 -14.91 -5.19 -1.93
CA SER A 156 -15.17 -3.82 -1.47
C SER A 156 -16.29 -3.14 -2.28
N LYS A 157 -16.36 -3.39 -3.59
CA LYS A 157 -17.42 -2.85 -4.46
C LYS A 157 -18.78 -3.52 -4.21
N ALA A 158 -18.80 -4.77 -3.77
CA ALA A 158 -20.02 -5.52 -3.49
C ALA A 158 -20.61 -5.20 -2.11
N PHE A 159 -19.80 -4.63 -1.21
CA PHE A 159 -20.19 -4.30 0.16
C PHE A 159 -19.60 -2.92 0.54
N PRO A 160 -19.96 -1.85 -0.19
CA PRO A 160 -19.40 -0.52 0.01
C PRO A 160 -19.72 0.03 1.41
N VAL A 161 -18.88 0.96 1.88
CA VAL A 161 -19.08 1.63 3.19
C VAL A 161 -20.34 2.49 3.15
N GLU A 162 -20.63 3.10 2.01
CA GLU A 162 -21.75 4.03 1.84
C GLU A 162 -23.12 3.34 2.02
N GLU A 163 -23.23 2.05 1.69
CA GLU A 163 -24.47 1.27 1.96
C GLU A 163 -24.68 1.02 3.46
N ILE A 164 -23.61 1.02 4.25
CA ILE A 164 -23.67 0.90 5.71
C ILE A 164 -24.07 2.24 6.34
N GLU A 165 -23.71 3.37 5.71
CA GLU A 165 -24.05 4.72 6.15
C GLU A 165 -25.54 5.08 5.92
N ASP A 166 -26.23 4.40 5.02
CA ASP A 166 -27.65 4.65 4.75
C ASP A 166 -28.60 3.92 5.74
N ILE A 167 -28.06 3.18 6.71
CA ILE A 167 -28.83 2.49 7.76
C ILE A 167 -29.34 3.56 8.76
N ASP A 168 -30.65 3.57 9.03
CA ASP A 168 -31.31 4.57 9.88
C ASP A 168 -30.87 4.44 11.35
N PHE A 169 -29.84 5.22 11.73
CA PHE A 169 -29.14 5.19 13.02
C PHE A 169 -29.96 5.59 14.24
N ASP A 170 -31.20 6.02 14.06
CA ASP A 170 -32.10 6.27 15.19
C ASP A 170 -32.46 4.98 15.96
N ASN A 171 -32.11 3.79 15.42
CA ASN A 171 -32.19 2.50 16.12
C ASN A 171 -30.82 1.81 16.13
N ASP A 172 -30.41 1.27 17.28
CA ASP A 172 -29.21 0.43 17.41
C ASP A 172 -29.20 -0.63 16.28
N VAL A 173 -28.08 -0.76 15.55
CA VAL A 173 -27.92 -1.80 14.51
C VAL A 173 -28.20 -3.15 15.17
N ASP A 174 -29.26 -3.84 14.71
CA ASP A 174 -29.64 -5.10 15.34
C ASP A 174 -28.68 -6.24 14.94
N ASP A 175 -28.57 -7.23 15.83
CA ASP A 175 -27.72 -8.41 15.59
C ASP A 175 -28.13 -9.19 14.33
N GLU A 176 -29.40 -9.06 13.89
CA GLU A 176 -29.92 -9.74 12.70
C GLU A 176 -29.36 -9.13 11.40
N GLU A 177 -29.25 -7.80 11.32
CA GLU A 177 -28.68 -7.07 10.20
C GLU A 177 -27.17 -7.33 10.06
N ILE A 178 -26.45 -7.37 11.19
CA ILE A 178 -25.03 -7.74 11.21
C ILE A 178 -24.83 -9.15 10.66
N GLU A 179 -25.62 -10.12 11.13
CA GLU A 179 -25.50 -11.51 10.67
C GLU A 179 -25.93 -11.67 9.22
N HIS A 180 -26.97 -10.95 8.77
CA HIS A 180 -27.40 -10.92 7.37
C HIS A 180 -26.30 -10.39 6.45
N THR A 181 -25.65 -9.30 6.84
CA THR A 181 -24.53 -8.71 6.11
C THR A 181 -23.34 -9.68 6.06
N ARG A 182 -23.00 -10.33 7.18
CA ARG A 182 -21.97 -11.37 7.25
C ARG A 182 -22.29 -12.57 6.35
N LEU A 183 -23.56 -12.96 6.27
CA LEU A 183 -24.01 -14.05 5.40
C LEU A 183 -23.86 -13.69 3.92
N LYS A 184 -24.23 -12.47 3.49
CA LYS A 184 -24.02 -12.00 2.11
C LYS A 184 -22.53 -11.99 1.74
N ARG A 185 -21.66 -11.48 2.61
CA ARG A 185 -20.19 -11.48 2.42
C ARG A 185 -19.65 -12.89 2.26
N LYS A 186 -20.07 -13.81 3.14
CA LYS A 186 -19.73 -15.23 3.06
C LYS A 186 -20.22 -15.87 1.76
N GLN A 187 -21.43 -15.56 1.31
CA GLN A 187 -22.00 -16.09 0.07
C GLN A 187 -21.14 -15.71 -1.14
N LEU A 188 -20.73 -14.45 -1.27
CA LEU A 188 -19.83 -14.03 -2.35
C LEU A 188 -18.50 -14.79 -2.29
N LEU A 189 -17.89 -14.91 -1.10
CA LEU A 189 -16.64 -15.64 -0.93
C LEU A 189 -16.78 -17.14 -1.21
N SER A 190 -17.97 -17.72 -0.99
CA SER A 190 -18.23 -19.14 -1.23
C SER A 190 -18.10 -19.55 -2.70
N GLU A 191 -18.13 -18.59 -3.63
CA GLU A 191 -17.92 -18.83 -5.05
C GLU A 191 -16.46 -19.18 -5.42
N PHE A 192 -15.51 -18.85 -4.54
CA PHE A 192 -14.08 -19.07 -4.80
C PHE A 192 -13.60 -20.42 -4.29
N GLY A 193 -12.60 -21.00 -4.97
CA GLY A 193 -11.96 -22.24 -4.56
C GLY A 193 -11.09 -22.10 -3.31
N ASN A 194 -10.66 -23.22 -2.72
CA ASN A 194 -9.91 -23.20 -1.46
C ASN A 194 -8.56 -22.46 -1.57
N TYR A 195 -7.81 -22.69 -2.65
CA TYR A 195 -6.55 -21.96 -2.89
C TYR A 195 -6.78 -20.47 -3.13
N ASP A 196 -7.89 -20.12 -3.78
CA ASP A 196 -8.28 -18.73 -4.01
C ASP A 196 -8.58 -18.01 -2.69
N LEU A 197 -9.29 -18.67 -1.76
CA LEU A 197 -9.58 -18.11 -0.44
C LEU A 197 -8.31 -17.87 0.40
N LEU A 198 -7.32 -18.76 0.30
CA LEU A 198 -6.03 -18.57 0.97
C LEU A 198 -5.26 -17.37 0.38
N ALA A 199 -5.27 -17.19 -0.93
CA ALA A 199 -4.64 -16.04 -1.57
C ALA A 199 -5.38 -14.73 -1.27
N ILE A 200 -6.73 -14.74 -1.24
CA ILE A 200 -7.55 -13.60 -0.82
C ILE A 200 -7.24 -13.20 0.62
N HIS A 201 -7.17 -14.17 1.53
CA HIS A 201 -6.79 -13.93 2.92
C HIS A 201 -5.43 -13.23 3.01
N SER A 202 -4.39 -13.79 2.39
CA SER A 202 -3.05 -13.19 2.43
C SER A 202 -3.04 -11.78 1.80
N ALA A 203 -3.72 -11.59 0.67
CA ALA A 203 -3.86 -10.26 0.08
C ALA A 203 -4.57 -9.26 1.02
N ALA A 204 -5.58 -9.70 1.78
CA ALA A 204 -6.27 -8.89 2.77
C ALA A 204 -5.36 -8.52 3.95
N GLU A 205 -4.64 -9.50 4.52
CA GLU A 205 -3.61 -9.27 5.56
C GLU A 205 -2.59 -8.22 5.10
N PHE A 206 -2.15 -8.29 3.84
CA PHE A 206 -1.25 -7.29 3.30
C PHE A 206 -1.86 -5.88 3.27
N LEU A 207 -3.12 -5.72 2.82
CA LEU A 207 -3.79 -4.41 2.84
C LEU A 207 -3.92 -3.86 4.26
N MET A 208 -4.26 -4.73 5.22
CA MET A 208 -4.34 -4.38 6.64
C MET A 208 -2.98 -3.93 7.19
N GLU A 209 -1.89 -4.64 6.87
CA GLU A 209 -0.53 -4.24 7.25
C GLU A 209 -0.16 -2.86 6.69
N ILE A 210 -0.51 -2.55 5.44
CA ILE A 210 -0.26 -1.25 4.82
C ILE A 210 -1.10 -0.14 5.46
N ALA A 211 -2.37 -0.40 5.80
CA ALA A 211 -3.21 0.55 6.51
C ALA A 211 -2.70 0.83 7.93
N GLN A 212 -2.31 -0.21 8.66
CA GLN A 212 -1.68 -0.08 9.98
C GLN A 212 -0.37 0.72 9.90
N TRP A 213 0.43 0.46 8.87
CA TRP A 213 1.66 1.23 8.60
C TRP A 213 1.35 2.72 8.42
N ALA A 214 0.32 3.06 7.63
CA ALA A 214 -0.09 4.45 7.41
C ALA A 214 -0.60 5.09 8.71
N ALA A 215 -1.34 4.36 9.54
CA ALA A 215 -1.81 4.82 10.84
C ALA A 215 -0.66 5.16 11.79
N ILE A 216 0.38 4.32 11.82
CA ILE A 216 1.58 4.59 12.62
C ILE A 216 2.32 5.82 12.09
N ALA A 217 2.44 5.94 10.77
CA ALA A 217 3.12 7.07 10.12
C ALA A 217 2.42 8.42 10.38
N GLU A 218 1.09 8.44 10.41
CA GLU A 218 0.27 9.62 10.74
C GLU A 218 0.30 9.97 12.25
N ASN A 219 0.91 9.14 13.10
CA ASN A 219 0.81 9.20 14.55
C ASN A 219 -0.62 8.95 15.08
N ALA A 220 -1.44 8.27 14.29
CA ALA A 220 -2.82 7.95 14.59
C ALA A 220 -3.01 6.47 15.04
N GLY A 221 -1.90 5.73 15.22
CA GLY A 221 -1.89 4.27 15.40
C GLY A 221 -2.71 3.75 16.58
N ALA A 222 -2.76 4.46 17.72
CA ALA A 222 -3.57 4.02 18.87
C ALA A 222 -5.08 4.04 18.57
N ALA A 223 -5.51 4.95 17.71
CA ALA A 223 -6.90 5.04 17.28
C ALA A 223 -7.22 4.05 16.15
N PHE A 224 -6.25 3.31 15.58
CA PHE A 224 -6.48 2.39 14.46
C PHE A 224 -6.42 0.90 14.86
N VAL A 225 -6.00 0.60 16.09
CA VAL A 225 -5.94 -0.79 16.58
C VAL A 225 -7.35 -1.39 16.60
N GLY A 226 -7.55 -2.52 15.95
CA GLY A 226 -8.85 -3.19 15.83
C GLY A 226 -9.72 -2.70 14.66
N MET A 227 -9.20 -1.78 13.85
CA MET A 227 -9.87 -1.21 12.68
C MET A 227 -9.18 -1.56 11.36
N GLU A 228 -8.26 -2.51 11.40
CA GLU A 228 -7.44 -2.86 10.25
C GLU A 228 -8.30 -3.38 9.09
N GLU A 229 -9.39 -4.10 9.37
CA GLU A 229 -10.29 -4.65 8.36
C GLU A 229 -11.08 -3.59 7.57
N ILE A 230 -11.15 -2.33 8.05
CA ILE A 230 -11.69 -1.21 7.26
C ILE A 230 -10.86 -1.00 5.97
N ALA A 231 -9.58 -1.36 5.98
CA ALA A 231 -8.73 -1.33 4.79
C ALA A 231 -9.30 -2.19 3.65
N VAL A 232 -9.86 -3.36 4.00
CA VAL A 232 -10.46 -4.28 3.03
C VAL A 232 -11.80 -3.74 2.53
N CYS A 233 -12.56 -3.10 3.42
CA CYS A 233 -13.84 -2.49 3.08
C CYS A 233 -13.71 -1.28 2.15
N LYS A 234 -12.84 -0.32 2.46
CA LYS A 234 -12.56 0.84 1.60
C LYS A 234 -11.81 0.44 0.31
N GLY A 235 -11.09 -0.67 0.36
CA GLY A 235 -10.50 -1.33 -0.79
C GLY A 235 -9.10 -0.86 -1.19
N PRO A 236 -8.46 -1.55 -2.15
CA PRO A 236 -7.04 -1.40 -2.45
C PRO A 236 -6.58 0.00 -2.89
N GLU A 237 -7.41 0.78 -3.60
CA GLU A 237 -7.06 2.12 -4.05
C GLU A 237 -6.88 3.09 -2.87
N VAL A 238 -7.80 3.03 -1.90
CA VAL A 238 -7.78 3.89 -0.70
C VAL A 238 -6.58 3.53 0.18
N VAL A 239 -6.31 2.24 0.37
CA VAL A 239 -5.13 1.76 1.13
C VAL A 239 -3.82 2.23 0.49
N LEU A 240 -3.71 2.15 -0.85
CA LEU A 240 -2.55 2.65 -1.56
C LEU A 240 -2.39 4.16 -1.43
N ASN A 241 -3.50 4.92 -1.43
CA ASN A 241 -3.44 6.36 -1.22
C ASN A 241 -2.97 6.68 0.20
N ALA A 242 -3.51 5.99 1.21
CA ALA A 242 -3.11 6.16 2.61
C ALA A 242 -1.61 5.92 2.84
N TYR A 243 -1.05 4.90 2.17
CA TYR A 243 0.40 4.67 2.17
C TYR A 243 1.19 5.84 1.57
N ARG A 244 0.76 6.34 0.40
CA ARG A 244 1.44 7.42 -0.33
C ARG A 244 1.39 8.75 0.41
N THR A 245 0.25 9.07 1.03
CA THR A 245 0.04 10.31 1.77
C THR A 245 0.52 10.22 3.22
N ARG A 246 0.81 9.01 3.71
CA ARG A 246 1.09 8.73 5.13
C ARG A 246 -0.04 9.21 6.05
N SER A 247 -1.27 9.07 5.58
CA SER A 247 -2.47 9.52 6.27
C SER A 247 -3.56 8.47 6.14
N THR A 248 -4.29 8.26 7.23
CA THR A 248 -5.46 7.38 7.27
C THR A 248 -6.76 8.16 7.14
N PHE A 249 -6.71 9.43 6.74
CA PHE A 249 -7.89 10.28 6.57
C PHE A 249 -8.96 9.59 5.72
N ASP A 250 -8.64 9.17 4.48
CA ASP A 250 -9.60 8.51 3.58
C ASP A 250 -10.09 7.14 4.10
N LEU A 251 -9.30 6.48 4.97
CA LEU A 251 -9.72 5.22 5.59
C LEU A 251 -10.75 5.45 6.70
N ARG A 252 -10.68 6.60 7.38
CA ARG A 252 -11.55 6.96 8.51
C ARG A 252 -12.68 7.90 8.14
N GLU A 253 -12.61 8.52 6.97
CA GLU A 253 -13.61 9.47 6.50
C GLU A 253 -14.99 8.79 6.54
N TYR A 254 -15.92 9.49 7.19
CA TYR A 254 -17.34 9.14 7.34
C TYR A 254 -17.70 8.03 8.34
N LEU A 255 -16.74 7.54 9.12
CA LEU A 255 -17.05 6.54 10.14
C LEU A 255 -17.32 7.21 11.50
N ASP A 256 -18.60 7.23 11.93
CA ASP A 256 -18.91 7.34 13.35
C ASP A 256 -18.62 5.99 14.00
N LEU A 257 -17.34 5.82 14.32
CA LEU A 257 -16.71 4.53 14.51
C LEU A 257 -17.25 3.72 15.69
N GLU A 258 -17.94 4.35 16.63
CA GLU A 258 -18.46 3.63 17.80
C GLU A 258 -19.72 2.82 17.46
N GLU A 259 -20.64 3.36 16.64
CA GLU A 259 -21.91 2.70 16.30
C GLU A 259 -21.74 1.67 15.17
N LEU A 260 -20.87 1.97 14.20
CA LEU A 260 -20.65 1.11 13.03
C LEU A 260 -19.60 0.02 13.22
N LEU A 261 -18.85 0.03 14.33
CA LEU A 261 -17.78 -0.94 14.60
C LEU A 261 -18.23 -2.40 14.40
N PRO A 262 -19.42 -2.85 14.84
CA PRO A 262 -19.83 -4.24 14.71
C PRO A 262 -19.94 -4.73 13.25
N LEU A 263 -20.22 -3.83 12.31
CA LEU A 263 -20.34 -4.15 10.87
C LEU A 263 -18.97 -4.25 10.18
N PHE A 264 -17.95 -3.58 10.73
CA PHE A 264 -16.56 -3.64 10.25
C PHE A 264 -15.70 -4.65 11.02
N GLU A 265 -16.07 -4.99 12.25
CA GLU A 265 -15.37 -6.00 13.03
C GLU A 265 -15.49 -7.36 12.32
N HIS A 266 -14.33 -7.95 12.04
CA HIS A 266 -14.22 -9.19 11.29
C HIS A 266 -14.86 -9.15 9.90
N TYR A 267 -14.84 -7.98 9.25
CA TYR A 267 -15.40 -7.72 7.91
C TYR A 267 -15.13 -8.83 6.89
N ILE A 268 -13.88 -9.28 6.76
CA ILE A 268 -13.47 -10.40 5.90
C ILE A 268 -13.05 -11.64 6.70
N SER A 269 -12.51 -11.47 7.91
CA SER A 269 -12.01 -12.61 8.69
C SER A 269 -13.14 -13.52 9.18
N HIS A 270 -14.31 -12.99 9.54
CA HIS A 270 -15.48 -13.78 9.95
C HIS A 270 -16.02 -14.67 8.82
N PRO A 271 -16.39 -14.14 7.63
CA PRO A 271 -16.90 -14.98 6.55
C PRO A 271 -15.87 -16.01 6.07
N LEU A 272 -14.57 -15.68 6.03
CA LEU A 272 -13.51 -16.65 5.77
C LEU A 272 -13.43 -17.74 6.83
N GLY A 273 -13.51 -17.36 8.12
CA GLY A 273 -13.56 -18.26 9.27
C GLY A 273 -14.66 -19.31 9.16
N LYS A 274 -15.88 -18.88 8.84
CA LYS A 274 -17.02 -19.78 8.61
C LYS A 274 -16.78 -20.72 7.44
N LEU A 275 -16.24 -20.22 6.32
CA LEU A 275 -15.93 -21.05 5.15
C LEU A 275 -14.84 -22.08 5.45
N TRP A 276 -13.81 -21.74 6.24
CA TRP A 276 -12.79 -22.72 6.64
C TRP A 276 -13.41 -23.85 7.46
N GLN A 277 -14.29 -23.53 8.40
CA GLN A 277 -15.00 -24.54 9.20
C GLN A 277 -15.86 -25.45 8.33
N GLU A 278 -16.70 -24.87 7.46
CA GLU A 278 -17.62 -25.60 6.59
C GLU A 278 -16.89 -26.52 5.60
N ARG A 279 -15.79 -26.03 5.03
CA ARG A 279 -14.97 -26.77 4.07
C ARG A 279 -13.92 -27.66 4.73
N LYS A 280 -13.89 -27.71 6.07
CA LYS A 280 -12.89 -28.45 6.88
C LYS A 280 -11.45 -28.08 6.49
N MET A 281 -11.23 -26.82 6.15
CA MET A 281 -9.90 -26.26 5.89
C MET A 281 -9.25 -25.84 7.20
N LYS A 282 -7.92 -25.96 7.27
CA LYS A 282 -7.17 -25.32 8.36
C LYS A 282 -7.06 -23.83 8.05
N PRO A 283 -7.33 -22.94 9.04
CA PRO A 283 -7.05 -21.52 8.86
C PRO A 283 -5.56 -21.32 8.55
N PRO A 284 -5.20 -20.27 7.79
CA PRO A 284 -3.81 -19.87 7.63
C PRO A 284 -3.16 -19.65 9.02
N PRO A 285 -1.87 -19.98 9.17
CA PRO A 285 -1.15 -19.68 10.40
C PRO A 285 -0.93 -18.17 10.55
N ASN A 286 -0.89 -17.68 11.78
CA ASN A 286 -0.64 -16.26 12.10
C ASN A 286 0.84 -15.86 11.97
N ASP A 287 1.62 -16.61 11.18
CA ASP A 287 3.04 -16.37 10.94
C ASP A 287 3.31 -16.14 9.44
N ALA A 288 4.54 -15.78 9.09
CA ALA A 288 4.94 -15.51 7.71
C ALA A 288 4.64 -16.64 6.70
N SER A 289 4.35 -17.86 7.15
CA SER A 289 4.07 -18.95 6.24
C SER A 289 2.72 -18.84 5.53
N HIS A 290 1.79 -17.99 5.98
CA HIS A 290 0.56 -17.69 5.24
C HIS A 290 0.85 -17.03 3.86
N TRP A 291 2.01 -16.39 3.69
CA TRP A 291 2.42 -15.84 2.39
C TRP A 291 2.64 -16.90 1.32
N LYS A 292 2.78 -18.18 1.69
CA LYS A 292 2.94 -19.31 0.75
C LYS A 292 1.70 -19.55 -0.13
N SER A 293 0.58 -18.91 0.18
CA SER A 293 -0.60 -18.90 -0.69
C SER A 293 -0.40 -18.05 -1.96
N ILE A 294 0.61 -17.18 -1.97
CA ILE A 294 0.95 -16.29 -3.10
C ILE A 294 2.41 -16.54 -3.53
N LEU A 295 3.34 -16.62 -2.57
CA LEU A 295 4.76 -16.78 -2.79
C LEU A 295 5.17 -18.25 -2.81
N LYS A 296 6.07 -18.60 -3.73
CA LYS A 296 6.69 -19.92 -3.76
C LYS A 296 7.71 -20.08 -2.61
N ASP A 297 8.52 -19.05 -2.42
CA ASP A 297 9.60 -19.01 -1.44
C ASP A 297 9.42 -17.79 -0.54
N VAL A 298 9.50 -18.00 0.79
CA VAL A 298 9.33 -16.98 1.81
C VAL A 298 10.64 -16.89 2.61
N HIS A 299 11.33 -15.75 2.52
CA HIS A 299 12.61 -15.52 3.18
C HIS A 299 12.41 -14.75 4.51
N ASP A 300 12.02 -15.47 5.56
CA ASP A 300 11.67 -14.91 6.88
C ASP A 300 12.76 -15.13 7.96
N LYS A 301 13.96 -15.61 7.56
CA LYS A 301 15.04 -15.99 8.49
C LYS A 301 16.27 -15.09 8.44
N ASP A 302 16.16 -13.95 7.77
CA ASP A 302 17.28 -13.03 7.67
C ASP A 302 17.62 -12.42 9.03
N ALA A 303 18.91 -12.19 9.23
CA ALA A 303 19.47 -11.65 10.46
C ALA A 303 20.03 -10.24 10.26
N CYS A 304 19.94 -9.45 11.31
CA CYS A 304 20.57 -8.13 11.37
C CYS A 304 22.09 -8.27 11.23
N HIS A 305 22.69 -7.56 10.28
CA HIS A 305 24.14 -7.60 10.02
C HIS A 305 24.97 -7.15 11.23
N ARG A 306 24.40 -6.25 12.05
CA ARG A 306 25.09 -5.67 13.19
C ARG A 306 24.98 -6.50 14.47
N CYS A 307 23.78 -6.94 14.83
CA CYS A 307 23.54 -7.62 16.11
C CYS A 307 23.31 -9.13 15.96
N GLY A 308 23.22 -9.67 14.74
CA GLY A 308 22.99 -11.08 14.45
C GLY A 308 21.59 -11.59 14.76
N THR A 309 20.69 -10.75 15.31
CA THR A 309 19.33 -11.17 15.65
C THR A 309 18.51 -11.42 14.39
N VAL A 310 17.91 -12.60 14.30
CA VAL A 310 16.95 -12.95 13.24
C VAL A 310 15.68 -12.12 13.42
N GLN A 311 15.32 -11.37 12.39
CA GLN A 311 14.15 -10.48 12.39
C GLN A 311 13.25 -10.70 11.17
N GLY A 312 13.64 -11.60 10.27
CA GLY A 312 12.90 -11.90 9.05
C GLY A 312 12.67 -10.64 8.24
N PHE A 313 11.40 -10.30 7.99
CA PHE A 313 11.02 -9.11 7.24
C PHE A 313 11.35 -7.79 7.94
N ASN A 314 11.55 -7.76 9.26
CA ASN A 314 11.79 -6.53 10.03
C ASN A 314 13.26 -6.10 10.02
N LEU A 315 13.84 -6.09 8.82
CA LEU A 315 15.19 -5.60 8.52
C LEU A 315 15.12 -4.59 7.40
N TRP A 316 15.97 -3.57 7.48
CA TRP A 316 15.91 -2.40 6.62
C TRP A 316 17.27 -2.10 6.00
N THR A 317 17.22 -1.74 4.72
CA THR A 317 18.34 -1.26 3.91
C THR A 317 17.93 0.06 3.25
N GLU A 318 18.87 0.69 2.55
CA GLU A 318 18.60 1.91 1.76
C GLU A 318 17.38 1.80 0.84
N ALA A 319 17.15 0.61 0.25
CA ALA A 319 16.04 0.38 -0.65
C ALA A 319 14.65 0.52 0.02
N CYS A 320 14.56 0.32 1.34
CA CYS A 320 13.30 0.27 2.07
C CYS A 320 13.26 1.15 3.33
N TRP A 321 14.19 2.10 3.49
CA TRP A 321 14.21 3.01 4.63
C TRP A 321 12.93 3.85 4.78
N GLU A 322 12.19 4.13 3.70
CA GLU A 322 10.90 4.83 3.81
C GLU A 322 9.88 4.07 4.67
N TYR A 323 9.96 2.74 4.75
CA TYR A 323 9.07 1.96 5.61
C TYR A 323 9.26 2.25 7.11
N LEU A 324 10.35 2.90 7.51
CA LEU A 324 10.56 3.31 8.91
C LEU A 324 9.55 4.34 9.41
N ALA A 325 8.82 5.02 8.51
CA ALA A 325 7.78 5.96 8.90
C ALA A 325 6.64 5.27 9.67
N GLY A 326 6.28 4.04 9.27
CA GLY A 326 5.27 3.22 9.95
C GLY A 326 5.83 2.23 10.97
N VAL A 327 7.07 2.42 11.44
CA VAL A 327 7.66 1.62 12.52
C VAL A 327 7.57 2.37 13.85
N PRO A 328 7.02 1.79 14.93
CA PRO A 328 6.73 2.51 16.17
C PRO A 328 7.92 3.23 16.81
N SER A 329 9.12 2.64 16.88
CA SER A 329 10.26 3.32 17.50
C SER A 329 10.81 4.47 16.66
N THR A 330 10.67 4.40 15.33
CA THR A 330 11.24 5.37 14.40
C THR A 330 10.23 6.35 13.86
N ARG A 331 8.92 6.21 14.15
CA ARG A 331 7.88 7.13 13.68
C ARG A 331 8.26 8.60 13.92
N ILE A 332 7.83 9.50 13.03
CA ILE A 332 8.25 10.91 13.01
C ILE A 332 8.09 11.58 14.38
N GLY A 333 6.96 11.40 15.05
CA GLY A 333 6.71 11.96 16.39
C GLY A 333 7.67 11.46 17.47
N ASN A 334 8.26 10.27 17.31
CA ASN A 334 9.21 9.69 18.26
C ASN A 334 10.67 10.08 17.97
N LEU A 335 11.01 10.58 16.77
CA LEU A 335 12.39 10.94 16.45
C LEU A 335 12.97 11.99 17.41
N SER A 336 12.14 12.93 17.88
CA SER A 336 12.58 13.93 18.88
C SER A 336 13.04 13.27 20.18
N SER A 337 12.44 12.16 20.59
CA SER A 337 12.84 11.42 21.81
C SER A 337 14.17 10.66 21.65
N LEU A 338 14.67 10.50 20.42
CA LEU A 338 15.96 9.89 20.13
C LEU A 338 17.12 10.90 20.24
N LEU A 339 16.83 12.20 20.33
CA LEU A 339 17.86 13.21 20.54
C LEU A 339 18.56 13.02 21.89
N LYS A 340 19.87 13.28 21.93
CA LYS A 340 20.65 13.20 23.17
C LYS A 340 20.23 14.27 24.19
N GLY A 341 20.31 13.91 25.47
CA GLY A 341 20.13 14.82 26.60
C GLY A 341 18.79 15.57 26.56
N ARG A 342 18.87 16.91 26.52
CA ARG A 342 17.72 17.81 26.57
C ARG A 342 17.41 18.51 25.24
N ILE A 343 18.00 18.06 24.14
CA ILE A 343 17.87 18.74 22.83
C ILE A 343 16.43 18.75 22.34
N ALA A 344 15.64 17.71 22.62
CA ALA A 344 14.22 17.68 22.27
C ALA A 344 13.41 18.84 22.89
N GLN A 345 13.87 19.34 24.05
CA GLN A 345 13.29 20.45 24.81
C GLN A 345 14.02 21.77 24.56
N ASN A 346 15.03 21.79 23.70
CA ASN A 346 15.76 23.00 23.34
C ASN A 346 14.79 23.99 22.65
N LEU A 347 14.80 25.25 23.10
CA LEU A 347 13.85 26.27 22.65
C LEU A 347 13.99 26.65 21.15
N VAL A 348 15.10 26.30 20.50
CA VAL A 348 15.37 26.60 19.08
C VAL A 348 15.51 25.33 18.27
N ASP A 349 16.38 24.41 18.68
CA ASP A 349 16.70 23.21 17.90
C ASP A 349 15.55 22.17 17.89
N GLY A 350 14.75 22.11 18.96
CA GLY A 350 13.58 21.25 19.04
C GLY A 350 12.49 21.62 18.03
N PRO A 351 12.01 22.88 18.00
CA PRO A 351 11.12 23.38 16.95
C PRO A 351 11.67 23.21 15.54
N LEU A 352 12.96 23.51 15.32
CA LEU A 352 13.61 23.36 14.01
C LEU A 352 13.54 21.91 13.51
N LEU A 353 13.85 20.93 14.38
CA LEU A 353 13.72 19.51 14.01
C LEU A 353 12.27 19.18 13.62
N ARG A 354 11.29 19.61 14.41
CA ARG A 354 9.87 19.34 14.09
C ARG A 354 9.46 19.94 12.75
N GLU A 355 9.84 21.18 12.47
CA GLU A 355 9.57 21.83 11.18
C GLU A 355 10.19 21.04 10.02
N MET A 356 11.44 20.59 10.16
CA MET A 356 12.12 19.80 9.15
C MET A 356 11.44 18.44 8.91
N LEU A 357 11.03 17.76 9.98
CA LEU A 357 10.36 16.46 9.91
C LEU A 357 8.93 16.56 9.35
N SER A 358 8.26 17.70 9.53
CA SER A 358 6.93 17.98 8.95
C SER A 358 6.98 18.46 7.51
N SER A 359 8.17 18.70 6.94
CA SER A 359 8.31 19.10 5.54
C SER A 359 7.88 17.98 4.60
N SER A 360 7.16 18.33 3.52
CA SER A 360 6.83 17.39 2.43
C SER A 360 8.07 16.84 1.70
N SER A 361 9.23 17.48 1.88
CA SER A 361 10.50 17.01 1.33
C SER A 361 11.24 16.00 2.21
N PHE A 362 10.75 15.76 3.43
CA PHE A 362 11.37 14.83 4.37
C PHE A 362 11.14 13.37 3.96
N THR A 363 12.23 12.61 3.91
CA THR A 363 12.24 11.17 3.65
C THR A 363 13.26 10.50 4.57
N TYR A 364 12.95 9.30 5.06
CA TYR A 364 13.89 8.55 5.89
C TYR A 364 15.15 8.17 5.12
N THR A 365 14.99 7.91 3.82
CA THR A 365 16.06 7.57 2.90
C THR A 365 17.10 8.68 2.87
N LYS A 366 16.67 9.91 2.60
CA LYS A 366 17.58 11.07 2.58
C LYS A 366 18.24 11.30 3.94
N MET A 367 17.47 11.25 5.04
CA MET A 367 18.00 11.45 6.39
C MET A 367 19.06 10.39 6.73
N LEU A 368 18.81 9.11 6.46
CA LEU A 368 19.74 8.03 6.77
C LEU A 368 20.95 8.01 5.83
N GLN A 369 20.81 8.44 4.57
CA GLN A 369 21.94 8.70 3.67
C GLN A 369 22.85 9.80 4.22
N GLU A 370 22.29 10.93 4.66
CA GLU A 370 23.04 12.05 5.25
C GLU A 370 23.70 11.63 6.59
N ILE A 371 23.00 10.86 7.43
CA ILE A 371 23.57 10.29 8.66
C ILE A 371 24.74 9.34 8.36
N HIS A 372 24.63 8.55 7.29
CA HIS A 372 25.70 7.65 6.85
C HIS A 372 26.94 8.43 6.38
N GLU A 373 26.81 9.65 5.86
CA GLU A 373 27.95 10.49 5.48
C GLU A 373 28.67 11.09 6.70
N ILE A 374 27.97 11.28 7.82
CA ILE A 374 28.51 11.86 9.06
C ILE A 374 29.30 10.83 9.90
N ARG A 375 29.19 9.53 9.57
CA ARG A 375 29.66 8.35 10.33
C ARG A 375 30.75 8.60 11.39
N THR A 376 30.47 8.15 12.61
CA THR A 376 31.41 8.13 13.74
C THR A 376 32.11 6.78 13.84
N PRO A 377 33.28 6.67 14.52
CA PRO A 377 34.08 5.44 14.57
C PRO A 377 33.32 4.13 14.90
N PRO A 378 32.32 4.10 15.82
CA PRO A 378 31.54 2.88 16.09
C PRO A 378 30.62 2.43 14.94
N TYR A 379 30.57 3.17 13.84
CA TYR A 379 29.70 2.99 12.69
C TYR A 379 30.47 3.04 11.36
N ASP A 380 31.80 3.10 11.38
CA ASP A 380 32.63 3.18 10.16
C ASP A 380 32.42 1.97 9.23
N THR A 381 32.17 0.79 9.82
CA THR A 381 31.96 -0.45 9.08
C THR A 381 30.53 -0.66 8.59
N TRP A 382 29.60 0.25 8.90
CA TRP A 382 28.21 0.12 8.47
C TRP A 382 28.07 0.53 7.00
N ASP A 383 27.51 -0.38 6.18
CA ASP A 383 27.15 -0.12 4.79
C ASP A 383 25.63 0.15 4.62
N LYS A 384 25.25 0.97 3.64
CA LYS A 384 23.83 1.30 3.39
C LYS A 384 23.01 0.07 2.97
N GLN A 385 23.67 -0.96 2.45
CA GLN A 385 23.08 -2.23 2.03
C GLN A 385 23.04 -3.28 3.15
N ASP A 386 23.61 -2.99 4.33
CA ASP A 386 23.50 -3.87 5.49
C ASP A 386 22.04 -3.99 5.94
N TRP A 387 21.56 -5.21 6.12
CA TRP A 387 20.23 -5.44 6.71
C TRP A 387 20.26 -5.10 8.19
N LEU A 388 19.63 -4.00 8.59
CA LEU A 388 19.60 -3.56 9.98
C LEU A 388 18.21 -3.71 10.60
N CYS A 389 18.15 -4.23 11.83
CA CYS A 389 16.91 -4.27 12.59
C CYS A 389 16.54 -2.89 13.14
N GLU A 390 15.27 -2.75 13.55
CA GLU A 390 14.73 -1.55 14.18
C GLU A 390 15.58 -1.04 15.35
N ALA A 391 16.03 -1.93 16.23
CA ALA A 391 16.87 -1.56 17.38
C ALA A 391 18.24 -0.98 16.96
N CYS A 392 18.86 -1.56 15.93
CA CYS A 392 20.13 -1.06 15.41
C CYS A 392 19.98 0.32 14.74
N ILE A 393 18.91 0.52 13.96
CA ILE A 393 18.61 1.83 13.35
C ILE A 393 18.30 2.86 14.44
N THR A 394 17.52 2.50 15.45
CA THR A 394 17.23 3.38 16.58
C THR A 394 18.51 3.81 17.29
N ASN A 395 19.48 2.91 17.46
CA ASN A 395 20.79 3.24 18.05
C ASN A 395 21.62 4.17 17.14
N ILE A 396 21.59 3.95 15.82
CA ILE A 396 22.21 4.87 14.84
C ILE A 396 21.61 6.27 14.98
N LEU A 397 20.28 6.37 14.95
CA LEU A 397 19.55 7.63 15.08
C LEU A 397 19.88 8.30 16.42
N ARG A 398 19.84 7.58 17.54
CA ARG A 398 20.20 8.13 18.86
C ARG A 398 21.62 8.69 18.90
N SER A 399 22.54 8.04 18.17
CA SER A 399 23.95 8.43 18.13
C SER A 399 24.22 9.61 17.19
N HIS A 400 23.44 9.78 16.11
CA HIS A 400 23.78 10.74 15.04
C HIS A 400 22.72 11.81 14.78
N LEU A 401 21.49 11.70 15.27
CA LEU A 401 20.41 12.64 14.91
C LEU A 401 20.75 14.10 15.27
N HIS A 402 21.43 14.33 16.40
CA HIS A 402 21.90 15.66 16.78
C HIS A 402 23.03 16.19 15.88
N LEU A 403 23.90 15.31 15.37
CA LEU A 403 24.96 15.66 14.41
C LEU A 403 24.36 15.97 13.03
N TRP A 404 23.38 15.18 12.61
CA TRP A 404 22.61 15.42 11.40
C TRP A 404 21.91 16.78 11.45
N LEU A 405 21.24 17.10 12.56
CA LEU A 405 20.62 18.41 12.75
C LEU A 405 21.64 19.54 12.67
N LEU A 406 22.82 19.38 13.28
CA LEU A 406 23.91 20.35 13.21
C LEU A 406 24.38 20.57 11.77
N GLU A 407 24.55 19.50 10.99
CA GLU A 407 24.98 19.59 9.60
C GLU A 407 23.91 20.26 8.72
N ARG A 408 22.64 19.97 8.95
CA ARG A 408 21.53 20.63 8.25
C ARG A 408 21.49 22.14 8.53
N LYS A 409 21.83 22.57 9.76
CA LYS A 409 21.99 24.01 10.07
C LYS A 409 23.12 24.64 9.25
N ARG A 410 24.27 23.97 9.12
CA ARG A 410 25.40 24.44 8.30
C ARG A 410 25.03 24.54 6.81
N GLN A 411 24.39 23.51 6.27
CA GLN A 411 23.94 23.48 4.87
C GLN A 411 22.92 24.59 4.57
N ASN A 412 22.10 24.96 5.55
CA ASN A 412 21.17 26.09 5.44
C ASN A 412 21.84 27.47 5.65
N GLY A 413 23.18 27.52 5.73
CA GLY A 413 23.94 28.76 5.89
C GLY A 413 23.86 29.37 7.29
N GLN A 414 23.39 28.63 8.30
CA GLN A 414 23.35 29.13 9.66
C GLN A 414 24.75 29.14 10.26
N GLN A 415 25.13 30.27 10.89
CA GLN A 415 26.35 30.34 11.66
C GLN A 415 26.19 29.50 12.94
N ILE A 416 27.11 28.57 13.16
CA ILE A 416 27.12 27.74 14.36
C ILE A 416 27.90 28.49 15.47
N PRO A 417 27.28 28.81 16.61
CA PRO A 417 27.97 29.45 17.73
C PRO A 417 28.98 28.52 18.41
N GLU A 418 29.74 29.05 19.36
CA GLU A 418 30.65 28.22 20.19
C GLU A 418 29.89 27.17 21.01
N ASP A 419 30.51 26.01 21.21
CA ASP A 419 29.91 24.89 21.94
C ASP A 419 29.64 25.22 23.41
N CYS A 420 28.44 24.88 23.88
CA CYS A 420 28.10 24.93 25.29
C CYS A 420 28.94 23.91 26.06
N TRP A 421 29.55 24.31 27.18
CA TRP A 421 30.32 23.36 28.01
C TRP A 421 29.52 22.16 28.49
N TYR A 422 28.22 22.33 28.73
CA TYR A 422 27.32 21.24 29.12
C TYR A 422 26.72 20.49 27.93
N GLY A 423 27.00 20.93 26.70
CA GLY A 423 26.51 20.36 25.45
C GLY A 423 25.01 20.07 25.47
N TYR A 424 24.63 18.91 24.96
CA TYR A 424 23.24 18.45 24.96
C TYR A 424 22.64 18.23 26.35
N ASN A 425 23.44 18.20 27.42
CA ASN A 425 22.97 18.06 28.80
C ASN A 425 22.67 19.40 29.49
N CYS A 426 22.89 20.54 28.81
CA CYS A 426 22.65 21.86 29.40
C CYS A 426 21.20 22.04 29.88
N ASN A 427 20.99 22.32 31.17
CA ASN A 427 19.64 22.58 31.70
C ASN A 427 19.09 23.94 31.25
N THR A 428 19.96 24.91 30.97
CA THR A 428 19.58 26.28 30.60
C THR A 428 18.93 26.36 29.22
N GLN A 429 19.18 25.36 28.36
CA GLN A 429 18.69 25.34 26.99
C GLN A 429 17.16 25.20 26.86
N VAL A 430 16.48 24.76 27.93
CA VAL A 430 15.03 24.52 27.89
C VAL A 430 14.19 25.73 28.32
N HIS A 431 14.82 26.77 28.90
CA HIS A 431 14.07 27.87 29.51
C HIS A 431 14.72 29.27 29.38
N LYS A 432 15.92 29.40 28.79
CA LYS A 432 16.57 30.70 28.56
C LYS A 432 16.90 30.91 27.09
N MET A 433 16.01 31.56 26.35
CA MET A 433 16.17 31.81 24.91
C MET A 433 17.51 32.49 24.56
N HIS A 434 17.90 33.54 25.30
CA HIS A 434 19.17 34.23 25.08
C HIS A 434 20.41 33.30 25.20
N HIS A 435 20.35 32.29 26.08
CA HIS A 435 21.44 31.32 26.18
C HIS A 435 21.48 30.40 24.95
N VAL A 436 20.32 29.86 24.55
CA VAL A 436 20.19 28.97 23.39
C VAL A 436 20.66 29.63 22.09
N MET A 437 20.40 30.93 21.92
CA MET A 437 20.85 31.65 20.73
C MET A 437 22.35 31.93 20.69
N ARG A 438 23.04 31.88 21.83
CA ARG A 438 24.45 32.30 21.95
C ARG A 438 25.46 31.15 21.87
N VAL A 439 25.05 29.92 22.18
CA VAL A 439 25.94 28.75 22.22
C VAL A 439 25.30 27.56 21.51
N ASN A 440 26.11 26.67 20.94
CA ASN A 440 25.64 25.43 20.34
C ASN A 440 25.39 24.36 21.42
N HIS A 441 24.25 23.68 21.37
CA HIS A 441 23.93 22.54 22.25
C HIS A 441 24.01 21.19 21.55
N LEU A 442 24.17 21.15 20.21
CA LEU A 442 24.31 19.93 19.41
C LEU A 442 25.75 19.38 19.48
N CYS A 443 26.36 19.42 20.67
CA CYS A 443 27.74 19.03 20.93
C CYS A 443 27.84 18.16 22.20
N GLU A 444 28.93 17.42 22.32
CA GLU A 444 29.24 16.61 23.51
C GLU A 444 29.54 17.53 24.71
N PRO A 445 29.13 17.15 25.94
CA PRO A 445 29.52 17.84 27.16
C PRO A 445 31.04 17.78 27.36
N THR A 446 31.65 18.91 27.71
CA THR A 446 33.09 19.02 28.01
C THR A 446 33.37 19.32 29.49
N ARG A 447 32.33 19.53 30.30
CA ARG A 447 32.41 19.78 31.75
C ARG A 447 31.32 19.08 32.54
#